data_AF-A0A1F9UDN1-F1
#
_entry.id   AF-A0A1F9UDN1-F1
#
_cell.length_a   1.000
_cell.length_b   1.000
_cell.length_c   1.000
_cell.angle_alpha   90.00
_cell.angle_beta   90.00
_cell.angle_gamma   90.00
#
_symmetry.space_group_name_H-M   'P 1'
#
loop_
_entity.id
_entity.type
_entity.pdbx_description
1 polymer ?
#
loop_
_entity_poly.entity_id
_entity_poly.type
_entity_poly.pdbx_seq_one_letter_code
_entity_poly.pdbx_strand_id
1 'polypeptide(L)'
;MILDSFPDLRSQVKRYGETHPHSLIEWENKVDPVLYELDKRQGVKKTKSVVEGKKIAFSGTGGALYDFLKEKGQGHAFTEPDLFLHVYSDLDDLALLRRVKEFPDETPRAEITDYWVGESAEASSILILNPEKA
;
A
#
# COMPACT_ATOMS: atom_id res chain seq x y z
N MET A 1 -7.22 -10.87 7.93
CA MET A 1 -6.69 -9.74 7.13
C MET A 1 -6.92 -10.02 5.66
N ILE A 2 -7.00 -8.99 4.82
CA ILE A 2 -7.23 -9.17 3.38
C ILE A 2 -6.11 -10.03 2.77
N LEU A 3 -4.87 -9.77 3.20
CA LEU A 3 -3.65 -10.49 2.81
C LEU A 3 -3.70 -11.99 3.07
N ASP A 4 -4.47 -12.47 4.05
CA ASP A 4 -4.58 -13.90 4.32
C ASP A 4 -5.23 -14.66 3.15
N SER A 5 -5.96 -13.96 2.29
CA SER A 5 -6.52 -14.51 1.05
C SER A 5 -5.50 -14.60 -0.10
N PHE A 6 -4.27 -14.15 0.12
CA PHE A 6 -3.19 -14.06 -0.87
C PHE A 6 -1.84 -14.51 -0.24
N PRO A 7 -1.62 -15.81 0.01
CA PRO A 7 -0.46 -16.30 0.76
C PRO A 7 0.90 -15.87 0.20
N ASP A 8 1.09 -15.93 -1.12
CA ASP A 8 2.33 -15.49 -1.77
C ASP A 8 2.58 -13.99 -1.55
N LEU A 9 1.54 -13.17 -1.69
CA LEU A 9 1.63 -11.73 -1.47
C LEU A 9 1.86 -11.42 0.01
N ARG A 10 1.16 -12.11 0.92
CA ARG A 10 1.34 -11.99 2.37
C ARG A 10 2.79 -12.23 2.76
N SER A 11 3.49 -13.17 2.13
CA SER A 11 4.90 -13.43 2.44
C SER A 11 5.82 -12.23 2.14
N GLN A 12 5.49 -11.48 1.08
CA GLN A 12 6.20 -10.26 0.71
C GLN A 12 5.79 -9.09 1.62
N VAL A 13 4.50 -9.00 1.96
CA VAL A 13 3.96 -7.89 2.77
C VAL A 13 4.26 -8.05 4.27
N LYS A 14 4.42 -9.27 4.79
CA LYS A 14 4.81 -9.53 6.19
C LYS A 14 6.20 -8.97 6.54
N ARG A 15 7.07 -8.75 5.54
CA ARG A 15 8.32 -7.99 5.74
C ARG A 15 8.07 -6.55 6.19
N TYR A 16 6.83 -6.10 6.09
CA TYR A 16 6.37 -4.76 6.36
C TYR A 16 5.35 -4.79 7.55
N GLY A 17 5.82 -5.10 8.77
CA GLY A 17 5.17 -4.80 10.08
C GLY A 17 3.69 -5.16 10.36
N GLU A 18 3.12 -4.53 11.40
CA GLU A 18 1.75 -4.73 11.91
C GLU A 18 0.69 -3.94 11.11
N THR A 19 -0.50 -4.53 10.95
CA THR A 19 -1.59 -3.98 10.13
C THR A 19 -2.57 -3.12 10.91
N HIS A 20 -2.95 -1.97 10.34
CA HIS A 20 -3.99 -1.10 10.89
C HIS A 20 -5.28 -1.22 10.06
N PRO A 21 -6.35 -1.84 10.58
CA PRO A 21 -7.61 -1.96 9.86
C PRO A 21 -8.40 -0.66 9.89
N HIS A 22 -8.96 -0.28 8.74
CA HIS A 22 -9.89 0.83 8.57
C HIS A 22 -11.23 0.34 8.04
N SER A 23 -12.32 0.96 8.50
CA SER A 23 -13.63 0.83 7.86
C SER A 23 -13.65 1.51 6.49
N LEU A 24 -14.65 1.21 5.64
CA LEU A 24 -14.80 1.88 4.35
C LEU A 24 -14.84 3.41 4.49
N ILE A 25 -15.64 3.93 5.41
CA ILE A 25 -15.80 5.38 5.63
C ILE A 25 -14.47 6.02 6.05
N GLU A 26 -13.71 5.38 6.93
CA GLU A 26 -12.40 5.91 7.33
C GLU A 26 -11.41 5.85 6.18
N TRP A 27 -11.43 4.79 5.37
CA TRP A 27 -10.57 4.66 4.20
C TRP A 27 -10.82 5.80 3.22
N GLU A 28 -12.07 6.04 2.85
CA GLU A 28 -12.46 7.11 1.92
C GLU A 28 -12.11 8.50 2.45
N ASN A 29 -12.22 8.72 3.76
CA ASN A 29 -11.96 10.03 4.36
C ASN A 29 -10.48 10.30 4.66
N LYS A 30 -9.72 9.28 5.05
CA LYS A 30 -8.33 9.42 5.52
C LYS A 30 -7.32 8.96 4.48
N VAL A 31 -7.56 7.83 3.83
CA VAL A 31 -6.60 7.13 2.99
C VAL A 31 -6.71 7.56 1.53
N ASP A 32 -7.90 7.58 0.94
CA ASP A 32 -8.08 7.96 -0.46
C ASP A 32 -7.52 9.34 -0.83
N PRO A 33 -7.69 10.40 0.00
CA PRO A 33 -7.08 11.69 -0.28
C PRO A 33 -5.55 11.64 -0.25
N VAL A 34 -4.97 10.76 0.57
CA VAL A 34 -3.53 10.52 0.60
C VAL A 34 -3.07 9.80 -0.67
N LEU A 35 -3.78 8.73 -1.05
CA LEU A 35 -3.50 8.01 -2.30
C LEU A 35 -3.56 8.95 -3.51
N TYR A 36 -4.55 9.82 -3.58
CA TYR A 36 -4.70 10.81 -4.66
C TYR A 36 -3.49 11.75 -4.78
N GLU A 37 -2.91 12.19 -3.67
CA GLU A 37 -1.70 13.03 -3.68
C GLU A 37 -0.44 12.22 -4.01
N LEU A 38 -0.33 10.99 -3.51
CA LEU A 38 0.82 10.12 -3.77
C LEU A 38 0.88 9.67 -5.24
N ASP A 39 -0.27 9.37 -5.87
CA ASP A 39 -0.37 8.92 -7.26
C ASP A 39 0.09 9.98 -8.28
N LYS A 40 0.18 11.25 -7.87
CA LYS A 40 0.68 12.36 -8.70
C LYS A 40 2.20 12.50 -8.68
N ARG A 41 2.88 11.81 -7.76
CA ARG A 41 4.34 11.93 -7.61
C ARG A 41 5.07 11.30 -8.80
N GLN A 42 6.24 11.84 -9.13
CA GLN A 42 7.07 11.23 -10.17
C GLN A 42 7.57 9.86 -9.73
N GLY A 43 7.75 8.94 -10.69
CA GLY A 43 8.26 7.59 -10.42
C GLY A 43 7.23 6.58 -9.91
N VAL A 44 5.95 6.96 -9.79
CA VAL A 44 4.85 6.02 -9.51
C VAL A 44 4.74 5.01 -10.66
N LYS A 45 4.90 3.73 -10.30
CA LYS A 45 4.74 2.58 -11.19
C LYS A 45 3.37 1.97 -10.99
N LYS A 46 2.75 1.50 -12.07
CA LYS A 46 1.46 0.80 -12.04
C LYS A 46 1.57 -0.53 -12.78
N THR A 47 1.00 -1.59 -12.22
CA THR A 47 0.89 -2.87 -12.92
C THR A 47 -0.36 -3.61 -12.50
N LYS A 48 -0.88 -4.42 -13.41
CA LYS A 48 -1.95 -5.40 -13.16
C LYS A 48 -1.36 -6.78 -13.37
N SER A 49 -1.52 -7.64 -12.38
CA SER A 49 -0.89 -8.96 -12.37
C SER A 49 -1.86 -9.98 -11.78
N VAL A 50 -1.84 -11.19 -12.32
CA VAL A 50 -2.52 -12.33 -11.67
C VAL A 50 -1.49 -13.18 -10.96
N VAL A 51 -1.63 -13.31 -9.64
CA VAL A 51 -0.75 -14.11 -8.77
C VAL A 51 -1.63 -15.16 -8.10
N GLU A 52 -1.33 -16.46 -8.29
CA GLU A 52 -2.11 -17.57 -7.73
C GLU A 52 -3.63 -17.49 -8.04
N GLY A 53 -3.99 -17.04 -9.25
CA GLY A 53 -5.38 -16.89 -9.67
C GLY A 53 -6.08 -15.64 -9.11
N LYS A 54 -5.35 -14.77 -8.41
CA LYS A 54 -5.85 -13.52 -7.84
C LYS A 54 -5.41 -12.31 -8.64
N LYS A 55 -6.34 -11.41 -8.94
CA LYS A 55 -6.13 -10.20 -9.74
C LYS A 55 -5.67 -9.06 -8.82
N ILE A 56 -4.42 -8.63 -8.96
CA ILE A 56 -3.81 -7.58 -8.14
C ILE A 56 -3.58 -6.34 -8.99
N ALA A 57 -4.12 -5.20 -8.57
CA ALA A 57 -3.79 -3.89 -9.11
C ALA A 57 -2.80 -3.18 -8.19
N PHE A 58 -1.61 -2.88 -8.69
CA PHE A 58 -0.56 -2.21 -7.94
C PHE A 58 -0.38 -0.76 -8.40
N SER A 59 -0.19 0.15 -7.44
CA SER A 59 0.31 1.51 -7.65
C SER A 59 1.35 1.88 -6.59
N GLY A 60 2.45 2.51 -7.00
CA GLY A 60 3.33 3.20 -6.07
C GLY A 60 4.80 3.22 -6.46
N THR A 61 5.67 3.55 -5.52
CA THR A 61 7.12 3.72 -5.74
C THR A 61 7.96 2.55 -5.23
N GLY A 62 7.35 1.57 -4.53
CA GLY A 62 8.06 0.38 -4.01
C GLY A 62 8.60 -0.53 -5.12
N GLY A 63 9.90 -0.45 -5.39
CA GLY A 63 10.57 -1.16 -6.48
C GLY A 63 10.50 -2.68 -6.34
N ALA A 64 10.89 -3.21 -5.19
CA ALA A 64 10.94 -4.65 -4.94
C ALA A 64 9.59 -5.35 -5.15
N LEU A 65 8.49 -4.72 -4.72
CA LEU A 65 7.16 -5.32 -4.86
C LEU A 65 6.63 -5.22 -6.29
N TYR A 66 6.92 -4.11 -6.97
CA TYR A 66 6.62 -3.97 -8.40
C TYR A 66 7.33 -5.05 -9.22
N ASP A 67 8.64 -5.25 -8.98
CA ASP A 67 9.44 -6.24 -9.70
C ASP A 67 8.94 -7.66 -9.42
N PHE A 68 8.63 -7.99 -8.17
CA PHE A 68 7.97 -9.26 -7.80
C PHE A 68 6.67 -9.50 -8.58
N LEU A 69 5.79 -8.49 -8.64
CA LEU A 69 4.51 -8.59 -9.35
C LEU A 69 4.68 -8.70 -10.87
N LYS A 70 5.78 -8.18 -11.44
CA LYS A 70 6.12 -8.34 -12.86
C LYS A 70 6.67 -9.72 -13.17
N GLU A 71 7.52 -10.26 -12.29
CA GLU A 71 8.14 -11.57 -12.48
C GLU A 71 7.18 -12.73 -12.25
N LYS A 72 6.35 -12.63 -11.20
CA LYS A 72 5.41 -13.69 -10.80
C LYS A 72 4.03 -13.53 -11.45
N GLY A 73 3.66 -12.31 -11.79
CA GLY A 73 2.37 -12.01 -12.39
C GLY A 73 2.30 -12.48 -13.84
N GLN A 74 1.24 -13.21 -14.17
CA GLN A 74 0.86 -13.33 -15.58
C GLN A 74 0.22 -12.00 -16.01
N GLY A 75 0.78 -11.35 -17.03
CA GLY A 75 0.28 -10.09 -17.58
C GLY A 75 -1.07 -10.29 -18.28
N HIS A 76 -2.17 -10.15 -17.53
CA HIS A 76 -3.52 -10.25 -18.06
C HIS A 76 -4.25 -8.92 -17.95
N ALA A 77 -4.96 -8.55 -19.01
CA ALA A 77 -5.90 -7.44 -18.97
C ALA A 77 -7.16 -7.89 -18.22
N PHE A 78 -7.38 -7.35 -17.03
CA PHE A 78 -8.63 -7.49 -16.29
C PHE A 78 -9.18 -6.11 -15.91
N THR A 79 -10.51 -6.03 -15.84
CA THR A 79 -11.25 -4.82 -15.49
C THR A 79 -11.27 -4.62 -13.98
N GLU A 80 -11.70 -5.64 -13.23
CA GLU A 80 -11.86 -5.58 -11.77
C GLU A 80 -10.79 -6.41 -11.03
N PRO A 81 -9.96 -5.78 -10.18
CA PRO A 81 -9.04 -6.47 -9.29
C PRO A 81 -9.74 -7.07 -8.05
N ASP A 82 -9.17 -8.14 -7.51
CA ASP A 82 -9.52 -8.68 -6.20
C ASP A 82 -8.87 -7.87 -5.06
N LEU A 83 -7.77 -7.17 -5.35
CA LEU A 83 -7.02 -6.37 -4.39
C LEU A 83 -6.35 -5.17 -5.05
N PHE A 84 -6.51 -4.00 -4.45
CA PHE A 84 -5.69 -2.84 -4.72
C PHE A 84 -4.54 -2.75 -3.71
N LEU A 85 -3.32 -2.64 -4.24
CA LEU A 85 -2.10 -2.62 -3.45
C LEU A 85 -1.32 -1.34 -3.73
N HIS A 86 -1.21 -0.50 -2.71
CA HIS A 86 -0.60 0.82 -2.78
C HIS A 86 0.68 0.84 -1.95
N VAL A 87 1.84 1.08 -2.57
CA VAL A 87 3.13 0.95 -1.88
C VAL A 87 4.07 2.11 -2.18
N TYR A 88 4.35 2.93 -1.18
CA TYR A 88 5.15 4.15 -1.35
C TYR A 88 6.35 4.17 -0.42
N SER A 89 7.54 4.26 -1.00
CA SER A 89 8.83 4.43 -0.31
C SER A 89 9.19 5.90 -0.16
N ASP A 90 10.07 6.20 0.80
CA ASP A 90 10.66 7.53 1.05
C ASP A 90 9.65 8.67 1.29
N LEU A 91 8.57 8.35 1.98
CA LEU A 91 7.58 9.33 2.41
C LEU A 91 7.98 9.94 3.76
N ASP A 92 8.33 11.23 3.75
CA ASP A 92 8.64 12.01 4.96
C ASP A 92 7.73 13.25 5.16
N ASP A 93 6.66 13.34 4.37
CA ASP A 93 5.66 14.41 4.46
C ASP A 93 4.70 14.18 5.64
N LEU A 94 5.00 14.82 6.76
CA LEU A 94 4.21 14.74 7.99
C LEU A 94 2.75 15.18 7.80
N ALA A 95 2.48 16.16 6.95
CA ALA A 95 1.12 16.67 6.76
C ALA A 95 0.23 15.65 6.05
N LEU A 96 0.81 14.93 5.08
CA LEU A 96 0.14 13.84 4.38
C LEU A 96 0.02 12.62 5.30
N LEU A 97 1.06 12.27 6.04
CA LEU A 97 1.06 11.14 6.95
C LEU A 97 0.07 11.29 8.12
N ARG A 98 -0.10 12.52 8.66
CA ARG A 98 -1.08 12.83 9.72
C ARG A 98 -2.53 12.48 9.37
N ARG A 99 -2.84 12.34 8.08
CA ARG A 99 -4.19 11.94 7.65
C ARG A 99 -4.47 10.46 7.91
N VAL A 100 -3.45 9.61 7.79
CA VAL A 100 -3.57 8.15 7.91
C VAL A 100 -3.00 7.61 9.22
N LYS A 101 -2.01 8.29 9.80
CA LYS A 101 -1.37 7.97 11.08
C LYS A 101 -1.57 9.13 12.05
N GLU A 102 -2.05 8.84 13.25
CA GLU A 102 -2.20 9.86 14.29
C GLU A 102 -0.81 10.21 14.86
N PHE A 103 -0.39 11.45 14.63
CA PHE A 103 0.93 11.95 15.05
C PHE A 103 0.79 13.20 15.92
N PRO A 104 1.47 13.26 17.08
CA PRO A 104 1.59 14.48 17.87
C PRO A 104 2.22 15.64 17.08
N ASP A 105 2.07 16.86 17.60
CA ASP A 105 2.66 18.06 16.98
C ASP A 105 4.19 17.99 16.90
N GLU A 106 4.83 17.40 17.91
CA GLU A 106 6.29 17.26 18.04
C GLU A 106 6.78 15.84 17.71
N THR A 107 6.28 15.24 16.63
CA THR A 107 6.70 13.88 16.23
C THR A 107 8.16 13.86 15.72
N PRO A 108 9.04 13.02 16.29
CA PRO A 108 10.42 12.85 15.81
C PRO A 108 10.49 12.36 14.36
N ARG A 109 11.48 12.84 13.58
CA ARG A 109 11.65 12.44 12.17
C ARG A 109 11.72 10.92 11.95
N ALA A 110 12.31 10.20 12.89
CA ALA A 110 12.40 8.74 12.83
C ALA A 110 11.01 8.09 12.75
N GLU A 111 10.03 8.56 13.54
CA GLU A 111 8.66 8.05 13.55
C GLU A 111 7.85 8.42 12.31
N ILE A 112 8.21 9.55 11.67
CA ILE A 112 7.63 10.02 10.40
C ILE A 112 8.06 9.12 9.26
N THR A 113 9.35 8.77 9.23
CA THR A 113 9.93 7.89 8.20
C THR A 113 9.70 6.41 8.48
N ASP A 114 9.07 6.10 9.61
CA ASP A 114 8.82 4.75 10.05
C ASP A 114 7.82 4.06 9.12
N TYR A 115 7.90 2.74 9.17
CA TYR A 115 7.07 1.83 8.45
C TYR A 115 5.58 1.90 8.89
N TRP A 116 4.64 1.72 7.95
CA TRP A 116 3.20 1.65 8.28
C TRP A 116 2.37 0.85 7.24
N VAL A 117 1.49 -0.05 7.70
CA VAL A 117 0.41 -0.65 6.88
C VAL A 117 -0.96 -0.11 7.32
N GLY A 118 -1.81 0.23 6.35
CA GLY A 118 -3.27 0.30 6.53
C GLY A 118 -4.01 -0.65 5.58
N GLU A 119 -5.08 -1.30 6.04
CA GLU A 119 -5.94 -2.14 5.19
C GLU A 119 -7.44 -1.83 5.36
N SER A 120 -8.24 -2.00 4.30
CA SER A 120 -9.70 -1.97 4.36
C SER A 120 -10.31 -3.11 3.57
N ALA A 121 -10.95 -4.05 4.27
CA ALA A 121 -11.55 -5.24 3.67
C ALA A 121 -12.71 -4.88 2.74
N GLU A 122 -13.50 -3.87 3.11
CA GLU A 122 -14.62 -3.37 2.33
C GLU A 122 -14.15 -2.71 1.03
N ALA A 123 -13.06 -1.94 1.08
CA ALA A 123 -12.45 -1.33 -0.11
C ALA A 123 -11.54 -2.30 -0.89
N SER A 124 -11.33 -3.53 -0.39
CA SER A 124 -10.38 -4.50 -0.95
C SER A 124 -9.00 -3.88 -1.23
N SER A 125 -8.50 -3.08 -0.28
CA SER A 125 -7.35 -2.20 -0.49
C SER A 125 -6.35 -2.25 0.65
N ILE A 126 -5.07 -2.10 0.31
CA ILE A 126 -3.94 -2.06 1.26
C ILE A 126 -3.00 -0.91 0.88
N LEU A 127 -2.60 -0.12 1.87
CA LEU A 127 -1.61 0.94 1.76
C LEU A 127 -0.39 0.57 2.63
N ILE A 128 0.79 0.62 2.03
CA ILE A 128 2.09 0.35 2.66
C ILE A 128 2.95 1.60 2.47
N LEU A 129 3.44 2.16 3.56
CA LEU A 129 4.31 3.33 3.58
C LEU A 129 5.68 2.98 4.15
N ASN A 130 6.72 3.52 3.52
CA ASN A 130 8.13 3.32 3.88
C ASN A 130 8.56 1.85 4.08
N PRO A 131 8.17 0.91 3.19
CA PRO A 131 8.47 -0.52 3.35
C PRO A 131 9.97 -0.86 3.50
N GLU A 132 10.85 -0.14 2.81
CA GLU A 132 12.30 -0.40 2.81
C GLU A 132 13.04 0.21 4.02
N LYS A 133 12.32 0.92 4.88
CA LYS A 133 12.85 1.48 6.14
C LYS A 133 12.47 0.65 7.38
N ALA A 134 11.68 -0.42 7.19
CA ALA A 134 11.28 -1.37 8.22
C ALA A 134 12.41 -2.33 8.62
#